data_AF-A0A971JIV5-F1
#
_entry.id   AF-A0A971JIV5-F1
#
_cell.length_a   1.000
_cell.length_b   1.000
_cell.length_c   1.000
_cell.angle_alpha   90.00
_cell.angle_beta   90.00
_cell.angle_gamma   90.00
#
_symmetry.space_group_name_H-M   'P 1'
#
loop_
_entity.id
_entity.type
_entity.pdbx_description
1 polymer ?
#
loop_
_entity_poly.entity_id
_entity_poly.type
_entity_poly.pdbx_seq_one_letter_code
_entity_poly.pdbx_strand_id
1 'polypeptide(L)'
;METGNDTFQAPLHMLRQLLKEMEIVSSQGSGYYTCVPFASRYNKMLGLARTLPGLDSALLGTFSPLEEGDPKDPADKSRVLLGIRVEISQLIALLESCGGGQKK
;
A
#
# COMPACT_ATOMS: atom_id res chain seq x y z
N MET A 1 9.28 1.73 -28.33
CA MET A 1 9.56 1.75 -26.89
C MET A 1 8.25 2.08 -26.19
N GLU A 2 7.47 1.04 -25.90
CA GLU A 2 6.22 1.15 -25.13
C GLU A 2 6.57 1.01 -23.65
N THR A 3 7.03 2.08 -23.01
CA THR A 3 7.39 2.06 -21.57
C THR A 3 6.38 2.76 -20.68
N GLY A 4 5.27 3.25 -21.25
CA GLY A 4 4.32 4.11 -20.55
C GLY A 4 3.34 3.39 -19.60
N ASN A 5 3.13 2.07 -19.76
CA ASN A 5 2.14 1.33 -18.97
C ASN A 5 2.77 0.47 -17.87
N ASP A 6 3.96 -0.09 -18.10
CA ASP A 6 4.63 -1.00 -17.14
C ASP A 6 5.04 -0.31 -15.83
N THR A 7 5.26 1.01 -15.86
CA THR A 7 5.78 1.77 -14.72
C THR A 7 4.87 1.67 -13.49
N PHE A 8 3.55 1.60 -13.69
CA PHE A 8 2.57 1.48 -12.61
C PHE A 8 2.20 0.02 -12.28
N GLN A 9 2.38 -0.90 -13.23
CA GLN A 9 1.96 -2.30 -13.08
C GLN A 9 2.73 -3.00 -11.97
N ALA A 10 4.05 -2.84 -11.90
CA ALA A 10 4.85 -3.45 -10.84
C ALA A 10 4.45 -2.96 -9.44
N PRO A 11 4.37 -1.64 -9.17
CA PRO A 11 3.88 -1.13 -7.89
C PRO A 11 2.47 -1.61 -7.53
N LEU A 12 1.54 -1.61 -8.48
CA LEU A 12 0.18 -2.11 -8.29
C LEU A 12 0.18 -3.60 -7.90
N HIS A 13 0.96 -4.42 -8.61
CA HIS A 13 1.07 -5.84 -8.31
C HIS A 13 1.63 -6.09 -6.91
N MET A 14 2.68 -5.36 -6.53
CA MET A 14 3.31 -5.47 -5.22
C MET A 14 2.38 -5.06 -4.08
N LEU A 15 1.61 -3.97 -4.25
CA LEU A 15 0.63 -3.52 -3.25
C LEU A 15 -0.53 -4.51 -3.11
N ARG A 16 -1.03 -5.08 -4.21
CA ARG A 16 -2.06 -6.14 -4.16
C ARG A 16 -1.55 -7.40 -3.49
N GLN A 17 -0.31 -7.80 -3.75
CA GLN A 17 0.28 -8.94 -3.05
C GLN A 17 0.39 -8.66 -1.55
N LEU A 18 0.78 -7.44 -1.16
CA LEU A 18 0.82 -7.03 0.24
C LEU A 18 -0.55 -7.16 0.93
N LEU A 19 -1.64 -6.75 0.27
CA LEU A 19 -3.00 -6.97 0.78
C LEU A 19 -3.34 -8.44 0.99
N LYS A 20 -2.95 -9.32 0.06
CA LYS A 20 -3.16 -10.77 0.19
C LYS A 20 -2.41 -11.34 1.38
N GLU A 21 -1.15 -10.97 1.57
CA GLU A 21 -0.36 -11.39 2.74
C GLU A 21 -1.03 -10.93 4.05
N MET A 22 -1.54 -9.69 4.10
CA MET A 22 -2.28 -9.18 5.27
C MET A 22 -3.53 -10.02 5.58
N GLU A 23 -4.30 -10.40 4.55
CA GLU A 23 -5.47 -11.25 4.71
C GLU A 23 -5.10 -12.63 5.26
N ILE A 24 -4.06 -13.26 4.71
CA ILE A 24 -3.55 -14.56 5.16
C ILE A 24 -3.18 -14.50 6.65
N VAL A 25 -2.37 -13.53 7.07
CA VAL A 25 -1.90 -13.50 8.46
C VAL A 25 -2.98 -13.07 9.44
N SER A 26 -3.91 -12.19 9.03
CA SER A 26 -5.03 -11.78 9.88
C SER A 26 -5.95 -12.96 10.22
N SER A 27 -6.09 -13.93 9.30
CA SER A 27 -6.90 -15.13 9.51
C SER A 27 -6.31 -16.12 10.53
N GLN A 28 -4.99 -16.04 10.80
CA GLN A 28 -4.30 -16.90 11.76
C GLN A 28 -4.42 -16.41 13.21
N GLY A 29 -4.84 -15.15 13.41
CA GLY A 29 -4.95 -14.52 14.73
C GLY A 29 -3.75 -13.65 15.11
N SER A 30 -3.95 -12.75 16.07
CA SER A 30 -3.03 -11.65 16.42
C SER A 30 -1.65 -12.09 16.94
N GLY A 31 -1.52 -13.33 17.42
CA GLY A 31 -0.27 -13.90 17.90
C GLY A 31 0.70 -14.32 16.78
N TYR A 32 0.25 -14.41 15.53
CA TYR A 32 1.01 -14.98 14.42
C TYR A 32 1.55 -13.93 13.44
N TYR A 33 1.28 -12.66 13.66
CA TYR A 33 1.72 -11.59 12.77
C TYR A 33 2.27 -10.41 13.54
N THR A 34 2.97 -9.53 12.84
CA THR A 34 3.39 -8.21 13.33
C THR A 34 2.96 -7.17 12.32
N CYS A 35 2.55 -5.99 12.78
CA CYS A 35 2.13 -4.90 11.90
C CYS A 35 3.32 -4.18 11.24
N VAL A 36 4.50 -4.23 11.85
CA VAL A 36 5.71 -3.50 11.43
C VAL A 36 6.12 -3.78 9.97
N PRO A 37 6.19 -5.04 9.49
CA PRO A 37 6.58 -5.31 8.11
C PRO A 37 5.61 -4.72 7.08
N PHE A 38 4.31 -4.68 7.39
CA PHE A 38 3.30 -4.12 6.50
C PHE A 38 3.38 -2.60 6.42
N ALA A 39 3.50 -1.92 7.57
CA ALA A 39 3.71 -0.48 7.63
C ALA A 39 5.00 -0.07 6.90
N SER A 40 6.12 -0.75 7.19
CA SER A 40 7.41 -0.48 6.55
C SER A 40 7.36 -0.70 5.04
N ARG A 41 6.69 -1.77 4.58
CA ARG A 41 6.55 -2.03 3.15
C ARG A 41 5.66 -1.00 2.47
N TYR A 42 4.55 -0.58 3.07
CA TYR A 42 3.73 0.51 2.56
C TYR A 42 4.56 1.80 2.42
N ASN A 43 5.33 2.19 3.45
CA ASN A 43 6.16 3.40 3.42
C ASN A 43 7.16 3.39 2.24
N LYS A 44 7.78 2.24 1.96
CA LYS A 44 8.67 2.08 0.79
C LYS A 44 7.92 2.20 -0.53
N MET A 45 6.71 1.64 -0.63
CA MET A 45 5.88 1.76 -1.83
C MET A 45 5.38 3.19 -2.06
N LEU A 46 5.01 3.90 -0.98
CA LEU A 46 4.66 5.32 -1.05
C LEU A 46 5.86 6.16 -1.50
N GLY A 47 7.05 5.89 -0.96
CA GLY A 47 8.30 6.51 -1.41
C GLY A 47 8.55 6.30 -2.90
N LEU A 48 8.36 5.07 -3.41
CA LEU A 48 8.47 4.78 -4.84
C LEU A 48 7.40 5.53 -5.64
N ALA A 49 6.14 5.51 -5.21
CA ALA A 49 5.04 6.18 -5.89
C ALA A 49 5.29 7.68 -6.07
N ARG A 50 5.92 8.34 -5.08
CA ARG A 50 6.31 9.76 -5.16
C ARG A 50 7.35 10.07 -6.25
N THR A 51 8.05 9.06 -6.75
CA THR A 51 9.03 9.21 -7.85
C THR A 51 8.48 8.88 -9.22
N LEU A 52 7.26 8.32 -9.29
CA LEU A 52 6.66 7.90 -10.54
C LEU A 52 6.17 9.12 -11.35
N PRO A 53 6.51 9.19 -12.66
CA PRO A 53 6.09 10.30 -13.49
C PRO A 53 4.58 10.27 -13.73
N GLY A 54 3.94 11.44 -13.78
CA GLY A 54 2.51 11.55 -14.11
C GLY A 54 1.54 11.37 -12.94
N LEU A 55 2.03 11.17 -11.72
CA LEU A 55 1.20 11.27 -10.52
C LEU A 55 1.06 12.72 -10.06
N ASP A 56 -0.17 13.08 -9.69
CA ASP A 56 -0.49 14.37 -9.10
C ASP A 56 0.15 14.50 -7.70
N SER A 57 0.97 15.53 -7.52
CA SER A 57 1.69 15.77 -6.27
C SER A 57 0.79 16.21 -5.12
N ALA A 58 -0.36 16.85 -5.41
CA ALA A 58 -1.34 17.22 -4.41
C ALA A 58 -2.09 15.98 -3.89
N LEU A 59 -2.48 15.06 -4.79
CA LEU A 59 -3.07 13.78 -4.40
C LEU A 59 -2.07 12.90 -3.63
N LEU A 60 -0.82 12.81 -4.07
CA LEU A 60 0.22 12.11 -3.31
C LEU A 60 0.51 12.75 -1.94
N GLY A 61 0.27 14.06 -1.82
CA GLY A 61 0.42 14.81 -0.58
C GLY A 61 -0.60 14.48 0.50
N THR A 62 -1.69 13.79 0.18
CA THR A 62 -2.68 13.33 1.16
C THR A 62 -2.21 12.06 1.91
N PHE A 63 -1.20 11.37 1.37
CA PHE A 63 -0.64 10.16 1.96
C PHE A 63 0.52 10.48 2.89
N SER A 64 0.50 9.91 4.09
CA SER A 64 1.55 10.05 5.09
C SER A 64 2.23 8.71 5.37
N PRO A 65 3.54 8.70 5.67
CA PRO A 65 4.18 7.51 6.20
C PRO A 65 3.46 7.02 7.47
N LEU A 66 3.27 5.72 7.57
CA LEU A 66 2.68 5.07 8.73
C LEU A 66 3.73 4.85 9.81
N GLU A 67 3.32 4.98 11.07
CA GLU A 67 4.13 4.58 12.21
C GLU A 67 4.35 3.06 12.20
N GLU A 68 5.60 2.64 12.36
CA GLU A 68 5.96 1.23 12.45
C GLU A 68 5.78 0.76 13.91
N GLY A 69 4.54 0.44 14.28
CA GLY A 69 4.17 -0.05 15.60
C GLY A 69 3.69 -1.50 15.59
N ASP A 70 3.91 -2.22 16.69
CA ASP A 70 3.34 -3.56 16.92
C ASP A 70 2.63 -3.62 18.29
N PRO A 71 1.33 -3.30 18.34
CA PRO A 71 0.57 -3.39 19.58
C PRO A 71 0.54 -4.82 20.13
N LYS A 72 0.61 -4.93 21.46
CA LYS A 72 0.46 -6.22 22.17
C LYS A 72 -1.00 -6.65 22.27
N ASP A 73 -1.91 -5.70 22.41
CA ASP A 73 -3.34 -5.98 22.50
C ASP A 73 -3.89 -6.45 21.13
N PRO A 74 -4.61 -7.58 21.06
CA PRO A 74 -5.17 -8.09 19.81
C PRO A 74 -6.10 -7.12 19.08
N ALA A 75 -6.91 -6.34 19.80
CA ALA A 75 -7.85 -5.41 19.20
C ALA A 75 -7.11 -4.21 18.62
N ASP A 76 -6.13 -3.66 19.35
CA ASP A 76 -5.28 -2.59 18.85
C ASP A 76 -4.47 -3.02 17.63
N LYS A 77 -3.92 -4.24 17.66
CA LYS A 77 -3.20 -4.81 16.53
C LYS A 77 -4.07 -4.93 15.27
N SER A 78 -5.31 -5.37 15.45
CA SER A 78 -6.29 -5.46 14.36
C SER A 78 -6.66 -4.07 13.82
N ARG A 79 -6.78 -3.05 14.68
CA ARG A 79 -7.01 -1.66 14.26
C ARG A 79 -5.84 -1.10 13.45
N VAL A 80 -4.61 -1.33 13.90
CA VAL A 80 -3.40 -0.91 13.17
C VAL A 80 -3.34 -1.60 11.80
N LEU A 81 -3.55 -2.92 11.76
CA LEU A 81 -3.55 -3.68 10.50
C LEU A 81 -4.65 -3.19 9.53
N LEU A 82 -5.85 -2.89 10.05
CA LEU A 82 -6.93 -2.30 9.26
C LEU A 82 -6.54 -0.93 8.69
N GLY A 83 -5.93 -0.05 9.50
CA GLY A 83 -5.45 1.25 9.05
C GLY A 83 -4.43 1.12 7.90
N ILE A 84 -3.45 0.23 8.05
CA ILE A 84 -2.48 -0.06 6.98
C ILE A 84 -3.18 -0.55 5.70
N ARG A 85 -4.21 -1.41 5.84
CA ARG A 85 -4.96 -1.96 4.70
C ARG A 85 -5.70 -0.87 3.93
N VAL A 86 -6.30 0.09 4.64
CA VAL A 86 -6.99 1.25 4.04
C VAL A 86 -6.00 2.06 3.21
N GLU A 87 -4.84 2.42 3.77
CA GLU A 87 -3.82 3.19 3.09
C GLU A 87 -3.28 2.51 1.82
N ILE A 88 -2.98 1.21 1.90
CA ILE A 88 -2.56 0.42 0.73
C ILE A 88 -3.64 0.45 -0.36
N SER A 89 -4.91 0.29 0.03
CA SER A 89 -6.04 0.26 -0.89
C SER A 89 -6.24 1.61 -1.59
N GLN A 90 -6.09 2.72 -0.86
CA GLN A 90 -6.14 4.07 -1.43
C GLN A 90 -4.98 4.35 -2.39
N LEU A 91 -3.77 3.90 -2.04
CA LEU A 91 -2.62 4.07 -2.94
C LEU A 91 -2.80 3.25 -4.24
N ILE A 92 -3.34 2.03 -4.16
CA ILE A 92 -3.71 1.24 -5.34
C ILE A 92 -4.70 2.02 -6.21
N ALA A 93 -5.79 2.54 -5.62
CA ALA A 93 -6.81 3.27 -6.36
C ALA A 93 -6.24 4.50 -7.09
N LEU A 94 -5.34 5.25 -6.44
CA LEU A 94 -4.63 6.35 -7.07
C LEU A 94 -3.80 5.87 -8.27
N LEU A 95 -2.98 4.84 -8.08
CA LEU A 95 -2.12 4.30 -9.14
C LEU A 95 -2.93 3.73 -10.32
N GLU A 96 -4.08 3.10 -10.06
CA GLU A 96 -5.00 2.63 -11.10
C GLU A 96 -5.59 3.79 -11.90
N SER A 97 -5.97 4.87 -11.23
CA SER A 97 -6.52 6.06 -11.88
C SER A 97 -5.52 6.75 -12.80
N CYS A 98 -4.23 6.72 -12.46
CA CYS A 98 -3.15 7.29 -13.26
C CYS A 98 -2.64 6.34 -14.37
N GLY A 99 -2.60 5.03 -14.10
CA GLY A 99 -2.15 4.01 -15.05
C GLY A 99 -3.18 3.61 -16.10
N GLY A 100 -4.48 3.86 -15.86
CA GLY A 100 -5.58 3.57 -16.79
C GLY A 100 -5.81 4.61 -17.89
N GLY A 101 -5.06 5.71 -17.88
CA GLY A 101 -5.29 6.90 -18.70
C GLY A 101 -4.75 6.87 -20.14
N GLN A 102 -4.77 5.74 -20.85
CA GLN A 102 -4.70 5.70 -22.32
C GLN A 102 -5.47 4.49 -22.88
N LYS A 103 -6.80 4.57 -22.82
CA LYS A 103 -7.64 3.96 -23.87
C LYS A 103 -8.29 5.11 -24.63
N LYS A 104 -7.65 5.54 -25.72
CA LYS A 104 -8.33 6.20 -26.83
C LYS A 104 -8.66 5.14 -27.87
#